data_AF-A0A8B7DYK5-F1
#
_entry.id   AF-A0A8B7DYK5-F1
#
_cell.length_a   1.000
_cell.length_b   1.000
_cell.length_c   1.000
_cell.angle_alpha   90.00
_cell.angle_beta   90.00
_cell.angle_gamma   90.00
#
_symmetry.space_group_name_H-M   'P 1'
#
loop_
_entity.id
_entity.type
_entity.pdbx_description
1 polymer ?
#
loop_
_entity_poly.entity_id
_entity_poly.type
_entity_poly.pdbx_seq_one_letter_code
_entity_poly.pdbx_strand_id
1 'polypeptide(L)'
;MEHGYQAPDHDDEQALFTLLQTGDVTLAINKRQEQESHPTDIALWSEEECQNFEQGLRVFGKDFRLIQQNKVQSRTVGEIVQFYYLWKKTERHDAFVTQTKLGRKKYAIPGIA
;
A
#
# COMPACT_ATOMS: atom_id res chain seq x y z
N MET A 1 -11.99 0.38 -27.88
CA MET A 1 -11.17 -0.42 -26.96
C MET A 1 -10.36 0.55 -26.12
N GLU A 2 -10.96 0.98 -25.01
CA GLU A 2 -10.37 1.91 -24.05
C GLU A 2 -9.30 1.13 -23.28
N HIS A 3 -8.08 1.11 -23.81
CA HIS A 3 -6.92 0.70 -23.02
C HIS A 3 -6.66 1.86 -22.07
N GLY A 4 -7.30 1.81 -20.90
CA GLY A 4 -6.98 2.69 -19.80
C GLY A 4 -5.47 2.68 -19.60
N TYR A 5 -4.87 3.86 -19.65
CA TYR A 5 -3.48 4.04 -19.24
C TYR A 5 -3.41 3.69 -17.74
N GLN A 6 -3.18 2.43 -17.44
CA GLN A 6 -2.72 2.02 -16.12
C GLN A 6 -1.29 2.55 -16.04
N ALA A 7 -1.12 3.70 -15.38
CA ALA A 7 0.21 4.23 -15.11
C ALA A 7 1.05 3.12 -14.45
N PRO A 8 2.28 2.83 -14.93
CA PRO A 8 3.17 1.94 -14.23
C PRO A 8 3.62 2.67 -12.95
N ASP A 9 2.87 2.47 -11.88
CA ASP A 9 2.98 3.30 -10.67
C ASP A 9 4.05 2.79 -9.68
N HIS A 10 5.03 2.05 -10.21
CA HIS A 10 6.15 1.49 -9.48
C HIS A 10 7.42 1.63 -10.33
N ASP A 11 8.43 2.30 -9.80
CA ASP A 11 9.78 2.22 -10.34
C ASP A 11 10.24 0.77 -10.21
N ASP A 12 10.32 0.07 -11.35
CA ASP A 12 10.79 -1.30 -11.37
C ASP A 12 12.32 -1.33 -11.43
N GLU A 13 12.94 -1.07 -10.29
CA GLU A 13 14.40 -1.06 -10.14
C GLU A 13 15.01 -2.41 -10.56
N GLN A 14 14.27 -3.51 -10.38
CA GLN A 14 14.72 -4.84 -10.78
C GLN A 14 14.76 -5.01 -12.29
N ALA A 15 13.83 -4.39 -13.03
CA ALA A 15 13.88 -4.31 -14.49
C ALA A 15 15.14 -3.59 -14.97
N LEU A 16 15.43 -2.44 -14.37
CA LEU A 16 16.56 -1.60 -14.73
C LEU A 16 17.88 -2.29 -14.39
N PHE A 17 17.96 -2.93 -13.23
CA PHE A 17 19.11 -3.74 -12.83
C PHE A 17 19.32 -4.92 -13.77
N THR A 18 18.26 -5.63 -14.16
CA THR A 18 18.34 -6.76 -15.07
C THR A 18 18.84 -6.33 -16.45
N LEU A 19 18.31 -5.21 -16.97
CA LEU A 19 18.78 -4.64 -18.24
C LEU A 19 20.25 -4.22 -18.18
N LEU A 20 20.67 -3.59 -17.08
CA LEU A 20 22.07 -3.21 -16.86
C LEU A 20 22.98 -4.45 -16.82
N GLN A 21 22.54 -5.54 -16.20
CA GLN A 21 23.30 -6.78 -16.13
C GLN A 21 23.43 -7.49 -17.47
N THR A 22 22.37 -7.52 -18.28
CA THR A 22 22.37 -8.25 -19.56
C THR A 22 23.03 -7.45 -20.68
N GLY A 23 22.93 -6.12 -20.66
CA GLY A 23 23.38 -5.25 -21.75
C GLY A 23 22.57 -5.39 -23.05
N ASP A 24 21.58 -6.27 -23.07
CA ASP A 24 20.68 -6.56 -24.19
C ASP A 24 19.23 -6.62 -23.71
N VAL A 25 18.37 -5.87 -24.40
CA VAL A 25 16.94 -5.70 -24.06
C VAL A 25 16.17 -7.02 -24.20
N THR A 26 16.45 -7.82 -25.23
CA THR A 26 15.74 -9.06 -25.52
C THR A 26 16.01 -10.11 -24.46
N LEU A 27 17.28 -10.22 -24.05
CA LEU A 27 17.69 -11.13 -22.97
C LEU A 27 17.12 -10.69 -21.62
N ALA A 28 17.08 -9.38 -21.34
CA ALA A 28 16.48 -8.84 -20.13
C ALA A 28 14.99 -9.18 -20.01
N ILE A 29 14.24 -9.07 -21.11
CA ILE A 29 12.81 -9.41 -21.16
C ILE A 29 12.58 -10.89 -20.86
N ASN A 30 13.28 -11.79 -21.55
CA ASN A 30 13.12 -13.23 -21.33
C ASN A 30 13.45 -13.62 -19.88
N LYS A 31 14.56 -13.12 -19.33
CA LYS A 31 14.97 -13.38 -17.95
C LYS A 31 13.94 -12.88 -16.93
N ARG A 32 13.33 -11.73 -17.21
CA ARG A 32 12.30 -11.16 -16.36
C ARG A 32 11.01 -11.97 -16.39
N GLN A 33 10.60 -12.47 -17.56
CA GLN A 33 9.44 -13.35 -17.70
C GLN A 33 9.64 -14.68 -16.94
N GLU A 34 10.86 -15.18 -16.87
CA GLU A 34 11.19 -16.34 -16.02
C GLU A 34 11.09 -16.03 -14.52
N GLN A 35 11.22 -14.76 -14.12
CA GLN A 35 11.14 -14.28 -12.73
C GLN A 35 9.75 -13.73 -12.34
N GLU A 36 8.72 -13.82 -13.20
CA GLU A 36 7.41 -13.14 -13.08
C GLU A 36 6.49 -13.56 -11.91
N SER A 37 7.03 -14.02 -10.79
CA SER A 37 6.25 -14.30 -9.57
C SER A 37 6.77 -13.58 -8.34
N HIS A 38 7.16 -12.32 -8.49
CA HIS A 38 7.32 -11.45 -7.33
C HIS A 38 5.95 -10.85 -6.96
N PRO A 39 5.38 -11.19 -5.80
CA PRO A 39 4.18 -10.53 -5.31
C PRO A 39 4.45 -9.02 -5.27
N THR A 40 3.50 -8.21 -5.73
CA THR A 40 3.60 -6.76 -5.57
C THR A 40 3.80 -6.43 -4.09
N ASP A 41 4.51 -5.34 -3.79
CA ASP A 41 4.83 -4.96 -2.40
C ASP A 41 3.58 -4.87 -1.50
N ILE A 42 2.40 -4.59 -2.06
CA ILE A 42 1.11 -4.60 -1.36
C ILE A 42 0.61 -6.03 -1.10
N ALA A 43 0.79 -6.96 -2.04
CA ALA A 43 0.39 -8.36 -1.90
C ALA A 43 1.22 -9.10 -0.83
N LEU A 44 2.38 -8.56 -0.43
CA LEU A 44 3.18 -9.06 0.69
C LEU A 44 2.58 -8.75 2.07
N TRP A 45 1.52 -7.92 2.15
CA TRP A 45 0.84 -7.58 3.40
C TRP A 45 -0.44 -8.40 3.56
N SER A 46 -0.56 -9.08 4.70
CA SER A 46 -1.79 -9.81 4.99
C SER A 46 -2.97 -8.85 5.23
N GLU A 47 -4.20 -9.34 5.07
CA GLU A 47 -5.38 -8.55 5.38
C GLU A 47 -5.42 -8.10 6.85
N GLU A 48 -4.94 -8.96 7.76
CA GLU A 48 -4.77 -8.61 9.17
C GLU A 48 -3.76 -7.47 9.37
N GLU A 49 -2.60 -7.53 8.71
CA GLU A 49 -1.59 -6.46 8.78
C GLU A 49 -2.13 -5.13 8.23
N CYS A 50 -2.92 -5.19 7.15
CA CYS A 50 -3.60 -4.01 6.59
C CYS A 50 -4.58 -3.38 7.61
N GLN A 51 -5.43 -4.20 8.24
CA GLN A 51 -6.40 -3.73 9.24
C GLN A 51 -5.70 -3.16 10.47
N ASN A 52 -4.66 -3.83 10.95
CA ASN A 52 -3.86 -3.37 12.08
C ASN A 52 -3.17 -2.03 11.79
N PHE A 53 -2.65 -1.84 10.57
CA PHE A 53 -2.09 -0.57 10.12
C PHE A 53 -3.14 0.56 10.12
N GLU A 54 -4.33 0.33 9.56
CA GLU A 54 -5.41 1.33 9.52
C GLU A 54 -5.93 1.70 10.90
N GLN A 55 -6.06 0.72 11.79
CA GLN A 55 -6.40 0.96 13.19
C GLN A 55 -5.30 1.77 13.87
N GLY A 56 -4.03 1.44 13.61
CA GLY A 56 -2.88 2.19 14.08
C GLY A 56 -2.91 3.64 13.62
N LEU A 57 -3.16 3.90 12.34
CA LEU A 57 -3.31 5.24 11.78
C LEU A 57 -4.45 6.03 12.45
N ARG A 58 -5.56 5.37 12.81
CA ARG A 58 -6.69 6.02 13.49
C ARG A 58 -6.36 6.41 14.93
N VAL A 59 -5.61 5.58 15.66
CA VAL A 59 -5.32 5.78 17.09
C VAL A 59 -4.08 6.65 17.31
N PHE A 60 -3.00 6.38 16.58
CA PHE A 60 -1.69 7.00 16.78
C PHE A 60 -1.35 8.06 15.72
N GLY A 61 -2.22 8.27 14.73
CA GLY A 61 -1.93 9.17 13.61
C GLY A 61 -0.78 8.63 12.76
N LYS A 62 0.12 9.52 12.29
CA LYS A 62 1.26 9.13 11.46
C LYS A 62 2.53 8.81 12.27
N ASP A 63 2.39 8.51 13.56
CA ASP A 63 3.52 7.99 14.34
C ASP A 63 3.74 6.51 14.00
N PHE A 64 4.52 6.27 12.94
CA PHE A 64 4.79 4.93 12.45
C PHE A 64 5.59 4.07 13.44
N ARG A 65 6.32 4.69 14.39
CA ARG A 65 7.01 3.93 15.45
C ARG A 65 6.00 3.36 16.43
N LEU A 66 5.00 4.15 16.83
CA LEU A 66 3.93 3.66 17.70
C LEU A 66 3.05 2.62 17.01
N ILE A 67 2.74 2.79 15.72
CA ILE A 67 2.01 1.79 14.93
C ILE A 67 2.79 0.47 14.87
N GLN A 68 4.09 0.53 14.61
CA GLN A 68 4.95 -0.65 14.61
C GLN A 68 4.93 -1.37 15.95
N GLN A 69 5.17 -0.66 17.04
CA GLN A 69 5.27 -1.25 18.38
C GLN A 69 3.95 -1.84 18.89
N ASN A 70 2.80 -1.29 18.49
CA ASN A 70 1.51 -1.64 19.08
C ASN A 70 0.58 -2.44 18.17
N LYS A 71 0.77 -2.39 16.84
CA LYS A 71 -0.18 -2.96 15.88
C LYS A 71 0.47 -3.84 14.82
N VAL A 72 1.67 -3.49 14.35
CA VAL A 72 2.35 -4.19 13.25
C VAL A 72 3.78 -4.54 13.64
N GLN A 73 3.91 -5.34 14.70
CA GLN A 73 5.21 -5.68 15.30
C GLN A 73 6.09 -6.56 14.40
N SER A 74 5.46 -7.29 13.47
CA SER A 74 6.13 -8.14 12.47
C SER A 74 6.91 -7.35 11.42
N ARG A 75 6.66 -6.03 11.31
CA ARG A 75 7.24 -5.17 10.27
C ARG A 75 8.17 -4.13 10.87
N THR A 76 9.12 -3.70 10.06
CA THR A 76 9.98 -2.57 10.36
C THR A 76 9.26 -1.26 10.08
N VAL A 77 9.75 -0.17 10.68
CA VAL A 77 9.22 1.18 10.40
C VAL A 77 9.39 1.55 8.93
N GLY A 78 10.49 1.09 8.29
CA GLY A 78 10.72 1.31 6.86
C GLY A 78 9.65 0.67 5.98
N GLU A 79 9.33 -0.60 6.22
CA GLU A 79 8.26 -1.31 5.51
C GLU A 79 6.89 -0.65 5.74
N ILE A 80 6.60 -0.20 6.97
CA ILE A 80 5.34 0.50 7.29
C ILE A 80 5.24 1.83 6.53
N VAL A 81 6.32 2.59 6.44
CA VAL A 81 6.36 3.85 5.68
C VAL A 81 6.18 3.59 4.19
N GLN A 82 6.88 2.59 3.63
CA GLN A 82 6.70 2.18 2.24
C GLN A 82 5.24 1.78 1.97
N PHE A 83 4.67 0.94 2.84
CA PHE A 83 3.28 0.54 2.78
C PHE A 83 2.32 1.73 2.86
N TYR A 84 2.57 2.73 3.69
CA TYR A 84 1.73 3.94 3.76
C TYR A 84 1.60 4.65 2.40
N TYR A 85 2.71 4.79 1.67
CA TYR A 85 2.68 5.46 0.36
C TYR A 85 1.99 4.62 -0.72
N LEU A 86 2.15 3.30 -0.67
CA LEU A 86 1.45 2.37 -1.56
C LEU A 86 -0.04 2.31 -1.23
N TRP A 87 -0.40 2.15 0.05
CA TRP A 87 -1.77 2.07 0.56
C TRP A 87 -2.60 3.29 0.17
N LYS A 88 -2.01 4.50 0.17
CA LYS A 88 -2.68 5.73 -0.27
C LYS A 88 -3.19 5.70 -1.72
N LYS A 89 -2.65 4.83 -2.56
CA LYS A 89 -3.05 4.66 -3.97
C LYS A 89 -4.10 3.56 -4.16
N THR A 90 -4.55 2.92 -3.08
CA THR A 90 -5.52 1.84 -3.11
C THR A 90 -6.94 2.35 -2.84
N GLU A 91 -7.96 1.67 -3.39
CA GLU A 91 -9.37 1.95 -3.08
C GLU A 91 -9.68 1.85 -1.57
N ARG A 92 -8.90 1.03 -0.84
CA ARG A 92 -9.01 0.87 0.61
C ARG A 92 -8.70 2.19 1.35
N HIS A 93 -7.73 2.98 0.88
CA HIS A 93 -7.50 4.33 1.40
C HIS A 93 -8.68 5.26 1.14
N ASP A 94 -9.27 5.21 -0.06
CA ASP A 94 -10.41 6.09 -0.40
C ASP A 94 -11.63 5.78 0.46
N ALA A 95 -11.87 4.49 0.73
CA ALA A 95 -12.86 4.04 1.70
C ALA A 95 -12.53 4.51 3.12
N PHE A 96 -11.26 4.42 3.55
CA PHE A 96 -10.81 4.88 4.87
C PHE A 96 -11.01 6.39 5.05
N VAL A 97 -10.65 7.20 4.05
CA VAL A 97 -10.84 8.67 4.06
C VAL A 97 -12.32 9.02 4.12
N THR A 98 -13.14 8.31 3.36
CA THR A 98 -14.60 8.48 3.37
C THR A 98 -15.18 8.16 4.76
N GLN A 99 -14.77 7.03 5.35
CA GLN A 99 -15.24 6.59 6.66
C GLN A 99 -14.78 7.51 7.80
N THR A 100 -13.53 7.97 7.78
CA THR A 100 -12.99 8.88 8.81
C THR A 100 -13.61 10.28 8.73
N LYS A 101 -13.98 10.76 7.53
CA LYS A 101 -14.76 12.01 7.35
C LYS A 101 -16.20 11.87 7.86
N LEU A 102 -16.85 10.73 7.61
CA LEU A 102 -18.21 10.43 8.09
C LEU A 102 -18.29 10.20 9.61
N GLY A 103 -17.20 9.79 10.25
CA GLY A 103 -17.11 9.60 11.71
C GLY A 103 -17.37 10.85 12.55
N ARG A 104 -17.32 12.06 11.98
CA ARG A 104 -17.68 13.33 12.66
C ARG A 104 -19.19 13.63 12.65
N LYS A 105 -20.03 12.78 12.04
CA LYS A 105 -21.50 12.86 12.09
C LYS A 105 -22.10 11.67 12.84
N LYS A 106 -21.74 11.50 14.11
CA LYS A 106 -22.48 10.64 15.03
C LYS A 106 -22.72 11.37 16.34
N TYR A 107 -23.64 12.33 16.33
CA TYR A 107 -24.61 12.66 17.39
C TYR A 107 -25.69 13.58 16.79
N ALA A 108 -26.57 13.04 15.95
CA ALA A 108 -27.89 13.64 15.75
C ALA A 108 -28.83 12.86 16.65
N ILE A 109 -29.18 13.46 17.79
CA ILE A 109 -30.13 12.91 18.75
C ILE A 109 -31.52 12.96 18.08
N PRO A 110 -32.24 11.83 17.92
CA PRO A 110 -33.59 11.86 17.37
C PRO A 110 -34.60 12.35 18.42
N GLY A 111 -35.27 13.47 18.12
CA GLY A 111 -36.50 13.90 18.80
C GLY A 111 -36.33 14.73 20.07
N ILE A 112 -37.30 15.61 20.31
CA ILE A 112 -37.42 16.69 21.33
C ILE A 112 -36.89 18.03 20.76
N ALA A 113 -37.70 19.05 20.45
CA ALA A 113 -39.06 19.42 20.87
C ALA A 113 -39.93 19.89 19.69
#